data_AF-A0A2V1EEI8-F1
#
_entry.id   AF-A0A2V1EEI8-F1
#
_cell.length_a   1.000
_cell.length_b   1.000
_cell.length_c   1.000
_cell.angle_alpha   90.00
_cell.angle_beta   90.00
_cell.angle_gamma   90.00
#
_symmetry.space_group_name_H-M   'P 1'
#
loop_
_entity.id
_entity.type
_entity.pdbx_description
1 polymer ?
#
loop_
_entity_poly.entity_id
_entity_poly.type
_entity_poly.pdbx_seq_one_letter_code
_entity_poly.pdbx_strand_id
1 'polypeptide(L)'
;MAFAYHETGRHLIAASITLAVVDLIAVAAKFWVRRRYKQGVKADDWLLLPPTLISTVLAGILSYGVIEGALGGTISAPLKSPERAAEEAYKLSLARKIQWPFLTLHPLAMGLVRISFLLFYLRIFSVNRARTFVLISIGIVIAWTISFTFAELFQCGTHFTSNWSVTLFAVHCPRTLYILFVSFLTAAILDLYILILPIVFILQLKLAMTKKLGVLSILIIGSATVVASIIRLALLAPGIFAVVSGPPQTYEQRSARLSSTIYWGQVELGVAIFVACLPTVQRVLRTERTRRFLARLGIKGITSHSTTMNSKHSFNTSSSRVMGKPRILVNQSIDVAYSEADTDSRPILSSEINSTKRSDENIDSIEMESGLGRKRAQASGGY
;
A
#
# COMPACT_ATOMS: atom_id res chain seq x y z
N MET A 1 12.00 -13.02 -31.35
CA MET A 1 10.80 -13.71 -30.85
C MET A 1 10.13 -12.84 -29.79
N ALA A 2 9.32 -11.87 -30.21
CA ALA A 2 8.64 -10.97 -29.30
C ALA A 2 7.36 -11.65 -28.79
N PHE A 3 7.19 -11.68 -27.47
CA PHE A 3 5.99 -12.15 -26.76
C PHE A 3 4.79 -11.25 -27.09
N ALA A 4 4.23 -11.37 -28.30
CA ALA A 4 2.90 -10.85 -28.60
C ALA A 4 1.90 -11.90 -28.09
N TYR A 5 1.67 -11.91 -26.79
CA TYR A 5 0.56 -12.66 -26.21
C TYR A 5 -0.72 -12.07 -26.81
N HIS A 6 -1.37 -12.81 -27.70
CA HIS A 6 -2.64 -12.41 -28.28
C HIS A 6 -3.72 -12.70 -27.24
N GLU A 7 -3.82 -11.84 -26.23
CA GLU A 7 -4.93 -11.84 -25.29
C GLU A 7 -6.20 -11.61 -26.12
N THR A 8 -6.97 -12.68 -26.37
CA THR A 8 -8.31 -12.51 -26.91
C THR A 8 -9.07 -11.60 -25.96
N GLY A 9 -9.83 -10.63 -26.48
CA GLY A 9 -10.49 -9.59 -25.65
C GLY A 9 -11.26 -10.15 -24.44
N ARG A 10 -11.76 -11.39 -24.54
CA ARG A 10 -12.43 -12.10 -23.43
C ARG A 10 -11.55 -12.26 -22.18
N HIS A 11 -10.26 -12.55 -22.32
CA HIS A 11 -9.34 -12.65 -21.19
C HIS A 11 -9.15 -11.29 -20.51
N LEU A 12 -9.08 -10.23 -21.31
CA LEU A 12 -8.96 -8.85 -20.82
C LEU A 12 -10.15 -8.45 -19.95
N ILE A 13 -11.38 -8.76 -20.40
CA ILE A 13 -12.60 -8.48 -19.64
C ILE A 13 -12.64 -9.31 -18.35
N ALA A 14 -12.33 -10.61 -18.43
CA ALA A 14 -12.36 -11.48 -17.26
C ALA A 14 -11.36 -10.99 -16.19
N ALA A 15 -10.16 -10.64 -16.60
CA ALA A 15 -9.12 -10.17 -15.69
C ALA A 15 -9.43 -8.77 -15.11
N SER A 16 -9.93 -7.84 -15.91
CA SER A 16 -10.26 -6.49 -15.41
C SER A 16 -11.38 -6.52 -14.36
N ILE A 17 -12.45 -7.29 -14.61
CA ILE A 17 -13.58 -7.45 -13.69
C ILE A 17 -13.15 -8.19 -12.42
N THR A 18 -12.41 -9.29 -12.56
CA THR A 18 -11.96 -10.06 -11.38
C THR A 18 -11.05 -9.25 -10.47
N LEU A 19 -10.09 -8.50 -11.03
CA LEU A 19 -9.23 -7.61 -10.24
C LEU A 19 -10.03 -6.51 -9.54
N ALA A 20 -10.96 -5.86 -10.25
CA ALA A 20 -11.82 -4.83 -9.67
C ALA A 20 -12.67 -5.36 -8.49
N VAL A 21 -13.21 -6.58 -8.62
CA VAL A 21 -13.96 -7.25 -7.54
C VAL A 21 -13.04 -7.60 -6.37
N VAL A 22 -11.85 -8.12 -6.63
CA VAL A 22 -10.85 -8.45 -5.59
C VAL A 22 -10.45 -7.19 -4.82
N ASP A 23 -10.22 -6.07 -5.50
CA ASP A 23 -9.88 -4.78 -4.90
C ASP A 23 -10.99 -4.28 -3.96
N LEU A 24 -12.25 -4.33 -4.43
CA LEU A 24 -13.42 -3.94 -3.63
C LEU A 24 -13.54 -4.80 -2.37
N ILE A 25 -13.39 -6.12 -2.51
CA ILE A 25 -13.44 -7.06 -1.38
C ILE A 25 -12.28 -6.78 -0.42
N ALA A 26 -11.06 -6.55 -0.91
CA ALA A 26 -9.89 -6.30 -0.10
C ALA A 26 -10.02 -5.01 0.72
N VAL A 27 -10.52 -3.93 0.10
CA VAL A 27 -10.78 -2.68 0.81
C VAL A 27 -11.94 -2.82 1.78
N ALA A 28 -13.05 -3.44 1.39
CA ALA A 28 -14.16 -3.72 2.30
C ALA A 28 -13.71 -4.54 3.51
N ALA A 29 -12.86 -5.56 3.30
CA ALA A 29 -12.26 -6.34 4.37
C ALA A 29 -11.36 -5.49 5.28
N LYS A 30 -10.55 -4.59 4.72
CA LYS A 30 -9.72 -3.64 5.50
C LYS A 30 -10.58 -2.77 6.42
N PHE A 31 -11.65 -2.17 5.91
CA PHE A 31 -12.58 -1.35 6.69
C PHE A 31 -13.36 -2.17 7.73
N TRP A 32 -13.84 -3.35 7.35
CA TRP A 32 -14.54 -4.26 8.26
C TRP A 32 -13.66 -4.66 9.44
N VAL A 33 -12.40 -5.03 9.16
CA VAL A 33 -11.40 -5.35 10.18
C VAL A 33 -11.21 -4.17 11.14
N ARG A 34 -11.03 -2.95 10.64
CA ARG A 34 -10.82 -1.78 11.51
C ARG A 34 -12.04 -1.48 12.39
N ARG A 35 -13.23 -1.55 11.81
CA ARG A 35 -14.49 -1.37 12.55
C ARG A 35 -14.67 -2.44 13.62
N ARG A 36 -14.39 -3.71 13.31
CA ARG A 36 -14.54 -4.84 14.24
C ARG A 36 -13.59 -4.78 15.44
N TYR A 37 -12.40 -4.23 15.22
CA TYR A 37 -11.33 -4.11 16.23
C TYR A 37 -11.27 -2.73 16.88
N LYS A 38 -12.26 -1.85 16.63
CA LYS A 38 -12.34 -0.47 17.17
C LYS A 38 -11.06 0.35 16.95
N GLN A 39 -10.31 0.03 15.90
CA GLN A 39 -9.15 0.80 15.49
C GLN A 39 -9.69 1.89 14.57
N GLY A 40 -9.90 3.10 15.09
CA GLY A 40 -10.48 4.22 14.33
C GLY A 40 -9.92 4.33 12.90
N VAL A 41 -10.78 4.74 11.96
CA VAL A 41 -10.43 4.88 10.54
C VAL A 41 -9.35 5.95 10.40
N LYS A 42 -8.27 5.63 9.70
CA LYS A 42 -7.11 6.51 9.56
C LYS A 42 -7.02 7.11 8.17
N ALA A 43 -6.17 8.13 8.04
CA ALA A 43 -5.89 8.75 6.75
C ALA A 43 -5.46 7.71 5.69
N ASP A 44 -4.68 6.69 6.07
CA ASP A 44 -4.26 5.62 5.15
C ASP A 44 -5.43 4.83 4.54
N ASP A 45 -6.55 4.71 5.26
CA ASP A 45 -7.74 4.00 4.79
C ASP A 45 -8.57 4.88 3.84
N TRP A 46 -8.74 6.16 4.18
CA TRP A 46 -9.45 7.12 3.34
C TRP A 46 -8.73 7.38 2.02
N LEU A 47 -7.40 7.42 2.03
CA LEU A 47 -6.61 7.58 0.80
C LEU A 47 -6.70 6.39 -0.16
N LEU A 48 -7.21 5.23 0.31
CA LEU A 48 -7.33 4.04 -0.52
C LEU A 48 -8.70 3.94 -1.23
N LEU A 49 -9.72 4.70 -0.82
CA LEU A 49 -11.03 4.69 -1.48
C LEU A 49 -11.02 5.34 -2.89
N PRO A 50 -10.37 6.51 -3.11
CA PRO A 50 -10.30 7.07 -4.45
C PRO A 50 -9.60 6.16 -5.48
N PRO A 51 -8.43 5.55 -5.22
CA PRO A 51 -7.79 4.69 -6.21
C PRO A 51 -8.58 3.42 -6.51
N THR A 52 -9.37 2.87 -5.57
CA THR A 52 -10.25 1.73 -5.89
C THR A 52 -11.44 2.12 -6.74
N LEU A 53 -12.02 3.29 -6.49
CA LEU A 53 -13.05 3.85 -7.37
C LEU A 53 -12.48 4.09 -8.78
N ILE A 54 -11.29 4.66 -8.88
CA ILE A 54 -10.62 4.85 -10.18
C ILE A 54 -10.36 3.49 -10.85
N SER A 55 -9.79 2.51 -10.13
CA SER A 55 -9.52 1.16 -10.67
C SER A 55 -10.78 0.50 -11.22
N THR A 56 -11.91 0.57 -10.51
CA THR A 56 -13.19 0.00 -10.93
C THR A 56 -13.80 0.71 -12.14
N VAL A 57 -13.74 2.05 -12.18
CA VAL A 57 -14.19 2.84 -13.34
C VAL A 57 -13.33 2.51 -14.56
N LEU A 58 -12.01 2.44 -14.41
CA LEU A 58 -11.10 2.05 -15.49
C LEU A 58 -11.41 0.64 -15.99
N ALA A 59 -11.62 -0.34 -15.11
CA ALA A 59 -12.01 -1.69 -15.50
C ALA A 59 -13.29 -1.72 -16.36
N GLY A 60 -14.28 -0.89 -16.03
CA GLY A 60 -15.51 -0.73 -16.81
C GLY A 60 -15.26 -0.14 -18.20
N ILE A 61 -14.48 0.93 -18.29
CA ILE A 61 -14.11 1.57 -19.57
C ILE A 61 -13.33 0.59 -20.47
N LEU A 62 -12.41 -0.19 -19.89
CA LEU A 62 -11.67 -1.21 -20.64
C LEU A 62 -12.58 -2.31 -21.17
N SER A 63 -13.52 -2.78 -20.34
CA SER A 63 -14.47 -3.81 -20.74
C SER A 63 -15.36 -3.32 -21.89
N TYR A 64 -15.83 -2.07 -21.83
CA TYR A 64 -16.55 -1.43 -22.92
C TYR A 64 -15.72 -1.38 -24.23
N GLY A 65 -14.44 -0.99 -24.14
CA GLY A 65 -13.55 -0.94 -25.31
C GLY A 65 -13.31 -2.28 -25.99
N VAL A 66 -13.33 -3.37 -25.23
CA VAL A 66 -13.24 -4.72 -25.79
C VAL A 66 -14.55 -5.13 -26.46
N ILE A 67 -15.70 -4.83 -25.85
CA ILE A 67 -17.02 -5.17 -26.42
C ILE A 67 -17.21 -4.49 -27.77
N GLU A 68 -16.80 -3.21 -27.88
CA GLU A 68 -16.82 -2.44 -29.12
C GLU A 68 -15.72 -2.84 -30.13
N GLY A 69 -14.86 -3.80 -29.78
CA GLY A 69 -13.77 -4.27 -30.64
C GLY A 69 -12.66 -3.26 -30.88
N ALA A 70 -12.59 -2.17 -30.09
CA ALA A 70 -11.52 -1.19 -30.16
C ALA A 70 -10.22 -1.69 -29.49
N LEU A 71 -10.32 -2.64 -28.56
CA LEU A 71 -9.22 -3.29 -27.87
C LEU A 71 -9.28 -4.81 -28.08
N GLY A 72 -8.13 -5.44 -28.32
CA GLY A 72 -8.01 -6.91 -28.45
C GLY A 72 -8.65 -7.55 -29.70
N GLY A 73 -9.11 -6.76 -30.68
CA GLY A 73 -9.67 -7.27 -31.94
C GLY A 73 -8.62 -7.50 -33.03
N THR A 74 -8.77 -8.58 -33.79
CA THR A 74 -8.08 -8.83 -35.07
C THR A 74 -8.93 -8.27 -36.22
N ILE A 75 -8.40 -7.31 -36.97
CA ILE A 75 -8.97 -6.96 -38.28
C ILE A 75 -8.22 -7.82 -39.30
N SER A 76 -8.69 -9.04 -39.50
CA SER A 76 -8.12 -9.97 -40.47
C SER A 76 -8.44 -9.52 -41.91
N ALA A 77 -7.40 -9.38 -42.73
CA ALA A 77 -7.41 -9.36 -44.21
C ALA A 77 -7.58 -7.98 -44.94
N PRO A 78 -7.11 -7.88 -46.21
CA PRO A 78 -6.35 -6.74 -46.71
C PRO A 78 -7.17 -5.50 -47.11
N LEU A 79 -6.53 -4.36 -46.85
CA LEU A 79 -6.90 -2.98 -47.20
C LEU A 79 -7.22 -2.81 -48.70
N LYS A 80 -8.47 -2.99 -49.13
CA LYS A 80 -8.89 -2.65 -50.51
C LYS A 80 -10.25 -1.93 -50.63
N SER A 81 -11.04 -1.76 -49.56
CA SER A 81 -12.31 -1.02 -49.63
C SER A 81 -12.31 0.26 -48.76
N PRO A 82 -12.79 1.40 -49.27
CA PRO A 82 -12.84 2.67 -48.53
C PRO A 82 -13.73 2.62 -47.27
N GLU A 83 -14.73 1.73 -47.27
CA GLU A 83 -15.65 1.52 -46.14
C GLU A 83 -14.93 0.90 -44.91
N ARG A 84 -13.99 -0.03 -45.12
CA ARG A 84 -13.22 -0.65 -44.01
C ARG A 84 -12.10 0.25 -43.48
N ALA A 85 -11.61 1.20 -44.29
CA ALA A 85 -10.69 2.23 -43.81
C ALA A 85 -11.38 3.21 -42.84
N ALA A 86 -12.65 3.53 -43.08
CA ALA A 86 -13.47 4.32 -42.14
C ALA A 86 -13.73 3.56 -40.82
N GLU A 87 -13.97 2.25 -40.90
CA GLU A 87 -14.13 1.40 -39.72
C GLU A 87 -12.84 1.34 -38.85
N GLU A 88 -11.67 1.22 -39.47
CA GLU A 88 -10.39 1.24 -38.78
C GLU A 88 -10.14 2.59 -38.07
N ALA A 89 -10.42 3.70 -38.77
CA ALA A 89 -10.32 5.04 -38.20
C ALA A 89 -11.27 5.24 -37.02
N TYR A 90 -12.51 4.73 -37.11
CA TYR A 90 -13.46 4.75 -36.01
C TYR A 90 -12.93 3.97 -34.80
N LYS A 91 -12.50 2.72 -34.98
CA LYS A 91 -11.97 1.89 -33.88
C LYS A 91 -10.71 2.48 -33.25
N LEU A 92 -9.82 3.08 -34.05
CA LEU A 92 -8.64 3.76 -33.54
C LEU A 92 -8.99 5.02 -32.74
N SER A 93 -10.00 5.78 -33.18
CA SER A 93 -10.51 6.93 -32.42
C SER A 93 -11.09 6.48 -31.08
N LEU A 94 -11.86 5.38 -31.06
CA LEU A 94 -12.44 4.83 -29.85
C LEU A 94 -11.37 4.31 -28.88
N ALA A 95 -10.37 3.59 -29.40
CA ALA A 95 -9.22 3.13 -28.61
C ALA A 95 -8.49 4.31 -27.94
N ARG A 96 -8.32 5.44 -28.64
CA ARG A 96 -7.72 6.66 -28.05
C ARG A 96 -8.59 7.30 -26.99
N LYS A 97 -9.92 7.37 -27.20
CA LYS A 97 -10.87 7.86 -26.19
C LYS A 97 -10.82 7.05 -24.89
N ILE A 98 -10.52 5.75 -24.99
CA ILE A 98 -10.40 4.84 -23.84
C ILE A 98 -9.00 4.91 -23.21
N GLN A 99 -7.96 5.00 -24.04
CA GLN A 99 -6.57 5.09 -23.59
C GLN A 99 -6.32 6.37 -22.80
N TRP A 100 -6.85 7.51 -23.24
CA TRP A 100 -6.60 8.80 -22.61
C TRP A 100 -6.98 8.85 -21.12
N PRO A 101 -8.22 8.54 -20.68
CA PRO A 101 -8.56 8.55 -19.27
C PRO A 101 -7.78 7.51 -18.47
N PHE A 102 -7.45 6.36 -19.06
CA PHE A 102 -6.61 5.35 -18.42
C PHE A 102 -5.22 5.90 -18.11
N LEU A 103 -4.56 6.49 -19.11
CA LEU A 103 -3.24 7.10 -18.95
C LEU A 103 -3.28 8.20 -17.91
N THR A 104 -4.23 9.14 -17.97
CA THR A 104 -4.28 10.26 -17.02
C THR A 104 -4.62 9.85 -15.59
N LEU A 105 -5.57 8.92 -15.38
CA LEU A 105 -6.04 8.54 -14.04
C LEU A 105 -5.14 7.51 -13.35
N HIS A 106 -4.42 6.69 -14.13
CA HIS A 106 -3.51 5.67 -13.59
C HIS A 106 -2.41 6.24 -12.66
N PRO A 107 -1.59 7.23 -13.06
CA PRO A 107 -0.53 7.76 -12.20
C PRO A 107 -1.11 8.41 -10.94
N LEU A 108 -2.28 9.05 -11.04
CA LEU A 108 -3.00 9.59 -9.89
C LEU A 108 -3.38 8.48 -8.89
N ALA A 109 -3.99 7.40 -9.37
CA ALA A 109 -4.38 6.28 -8.53
C ALA A 109 -3.16 5.59 -7.88
N MET A 110 -2.10 5.32 -8.67
CA MET A 110 -0.87 4.74 -8.16
C MET A 110 -0.17 5.63 -7.14
N GLY A 111 -0.17 6.94 -7.35
CA GLY A 111 0.33 7.92 -6.39
C GLY A 111 -0.35 7.81 -5.04
N LEU A 112 -1.69 7.79 -5.03
CA LEU A 112 -2.48 7.64 -3.81
C LEU A 112 -2.23 6.31 -3.09
N VAL A 113 -2.11 5.20 -3.83
CA VAL A 113 -1.79 3.88 -3.26
C VAL A 113 -0.39 3.89 -2.63
N ARG A 114 0.61 4.41 -3.34
CA ARG A 114 1.99 4.53 -2.84
C ARG A 114 2.05 5.41 -1.59
N ILE A 115 1.33 6.53 -1.56
CA ILE A 115 1.24 7.41 -0.37
C ILE A 115 0.56 6.68 0.79
N SER A 116 -0.56 5.98 0.58
CA SER A 116 -1.23 5.17 1.61
C SER A 116 -0.26 4.14 2.22
N PHE A 117 0.52 3.46 1.38
CA PHE A 117 1.52 2.49 1.81
C PHE A 117 2.68 3.12 2.59
N LEU A 118 3.19 4.27 2.15
CA LEU A 118 4.22 5.03 2.86
C LEU A 118 3.73 5.56 4.22
N LEU A 119 2.48 6.03 4.32
CA LEU A 119 1.87 6.41 5.60
C LEU A 119 1.74 5.23 6.55
N PHE A 120 1.43 4.04 6.02
CA PHE A 120 1.46 2.81 6.80
C PHE A 120 2.87 2.50 7.33
N TYR A 121 3.92 2.73 6.53
CA TYR A 121 5.32 2.60 6.96
C TYR A 121 5.73 3.65 7.98
N LEU A 122 5.26 4.89 7.87
CA LEU A 122 5.48 5.92 8.87
C LEU A 122 4.97 5.49 10.26
N ARG A 123 3.91 4.67 10.28
CA ARG A 123 3.32 4.13 11.52
C ARG A 123 4.06 2.91 12.07
N ILE A 124 4.76 2.13 11.23
CA ILE A 124 5.48 0.94 11.70
C ILE A 124 6.86 1.29 12.26
N PHE A 125 7.53 2.26 11.66
CA PHE A 125 8.87 2.67 12.06
C PHE A 125 8.80 3.79 13.11
N SER A 126 9.28 3.50 14.32
CA SER A 126 9.47 4.50 15.38
C SER A 126 10.84 5.17 15.35
N VAL A 127 11.74 4.74 14.45
CA VAL A 127 13.12 5.23 14.37
C VAL A 127 13.18 6.53 13.56
N ASN A 128 13.76 7.58 14.15
CA ASN A 128 13.81 8.93 13.55
C ASN A 128 14.39 8.95 12.12
N ARG A 129 15.47 8.20 11.84
CA ARG A 129 16.06 8.16 10.49
C ARG A 129 15.12 7.54 9.46
N ALA A 130 14.53 6.39 9.77
CA ALA A 130 13.59 5.71 8.88
C ALA A 130 12.36 6.58 8.58
N ARG A 131 11.88 7.30 9.60
CA ARG A 131 10.79 8.26 9.47
C ARG A 131 11.12 9.39 8.48
N THR A 132 12.32 9.97 8.55
CA THR A 132 12.76 11.00 7.61
C THR A 132 12.80 10.50 6.17
N PHE A 133 13.36 9.30 5.92
CA PHE A 133 13.37 8.72 4.58
C PHE A 133 11.97 8.52 4.03
N VAL A 134 11.04 7.97 4.82
CA VAL A 134 9.65 7.78 4.40
C VAL A 134 8.97 9.12 4.07
N LEU A 135 9.19 10.17 4.86
CA LEU A 135 8.64 11.50 4.57
C LEU A 135 9.18 12.08 3.25
N ILE A 136 10.49 11.93 3.00
CA ILE A 136 11.10 12.33 1.72
C ILE A 136 10.48 11.52 0.57
N SER A 137 10.31 10.21 0.74
CA SER A 137 9.66 9.35 -0.26
C SER A 137 8.23 9.81 -0.58
N ILE A 138 7.45 10.24 0.42
CA ILE A 138 6.11 10.80 0.20
C ILE A 138 6.19 12.04 -0.69
N GLY A 139 7.12 12.95 -0.42
CA GLY A 139 7.35 14.14 -1.25
C GLY A 139 7.69 13.78 -2.70
N ILE A 140 8.58 12.81 -2.90
CA ILE A 140 8.96 12.30 -4.24
C ILE A 140 7.75 11.72 -4.97
N VAL A 141 6.95 10.89 -4.28
CA VAL A 141 5.74 10.28 -4.88
C VAL A 141 4.72 11.34 -5.25
N ILE A 142 4.49 12.36 -4.40
CA ILE A 142 3.58 13.46 -4.71
C ILE A 142 4.07 14.23 -5.94
N ALA A 143 5.35 14.60 -5.97
CA ALA A 143 5.95 15.30 -7.11
C ALA A 143 5.80 14.48 -8.39
N TRP A 144 6.16 13.19 -8.36
CA TRP A 144 6.01 12.28 -9.49
C TRP A 144 4.56 12.21 -9.98
N THR A 145 3.61 12.03 -9.04
CA THR A 145 2.18 11.89 -9.35
C THR A 145 1.66 13.14 -10.04
N ILE A 146 1.95 14.32 -9.49
CA ILE A 146 1.52 15.60 -10.05
C ILE A 146 2.16 15.81 -11.43
N SER A 147 3.47 15.65 -11.54
CA SER A 147 4.20 15.87 -12.80
C SER A 147 3.67 15.00 -13.93
N PHE A 148 3.53 13.68 -13.72
CA PHE A 148 3.08 12.79 -14.79
C PHE A 148 1.58 12.88 -15.07
N THR A 149 0.74 13.12 -14.05
CA THR A 149 -0.69 13.36 -14.29
C THR A 149 -0.89 14.57 -15.19
N PHE A 150 -0.21 15.69 -14.92
CA PHE A 150 -0.31 16.89 -15.76
C PHE A 150 0.37 16.73 -17.12
N ALA A 151 1.52 16.04 -17.19
CA ALA A 151 2.19 15.78 -18.46
C ALA A 151 1.33 14.93 -19.41
N GLU A 152 0.61 13.94 -18.88
CA GLU A 152 -0.28 13.08 -19.66
C GLU A 152 -1.62 13.78 -19.97
N LEU A 153 -2.14 14.60 -19.05
CA LEU A 153 -3.32 15.43 -19.28
C LEU A 153 -3.09 16.43 -20.42
N PHE A 154 -1.93 17.09 -20.43
CA PHE A 154 -1.56 18.13 -21.42
C PHE A 154 -0.59 17.61 -22.51
N GLN A 155 -0.63 16.32 -22.83
CA GLN A 155 0.29 15.73 -23.82
C GLN A 155 0.20 16.36 -25.22
N CYS A 156 -0.95 16.97 -25.55
CA CYS A 156 -1.22 17.67 -26.82
C CYS A 156 -1.21 19.21 -26.68
N GLY A 157 -0.72 19.74 -25.55
CA GLY A 157 -0.71 21.17 -25.26
C GLY A 157 -2.12 21.78 -25.19
N THR A 158 -2.34 22.87 -25.92
CA THR A 158 -3.62 23.60 -26.00
C THR A 158 -4.68 22.88 -26.84
N HIS A 159 -4.28 21.91 -27.68
CA HIS A 159 -5.18 21.19 -28.59
C HIS A 159 -5.80 19.96 -27.91
N PHE A 160 -6.60 20.18 -26.85
CA PHE A 160 -7.18 19.11 -26.03
C PHE A 160 -7.97 18.07 -26.84
N THR A 161 -8.73 18.51 -27.85
CA THR A 161 -9.53 17.62 -28.72
C THR A 161 -8.70 16.68 -29.59
N SER A 162 -7.40 16.95 -29.73
CA SER A 162 -6.50 16.11 -30.53
C SER A 162 -6.12 14.81 -29.83
N ASN A 163 -6.35 14.69 -28.52
CA ASN A 163 -6.09 13.47 -27.74
C ASN A 163 -6.84 12.25 -28.31
N TRP A 164 -8.04 12.44 -28.84
CA TRP A 164 -8.87 11.38 -29.41
C TRP A 164 -9.06 11.46 -30.93
N SER A 165 -8.44 12.44 -31.60
CA SER A 165 -8.49 12.55 -33.06
C SER A 165 -7.46 11.62 -33.70
N VAL A 166 -7.84 10.87 -34.74
CA VAL A 166 -6.89 9.99 -35.45
C VAL A 166 -5.85 10.80 -36.22
N THR A 167 -6.33 11.82 -36.95
CA THR A 167 -5.55 12.62 -37.90
C THR A 167 -4.68 13.66 -37.22
N LEU A 168 -5.20 14.34 -36.19
CA LEU A 168 -4.51 15.48 -35.57
C LEU A 168 -3.50 15.09 -34.49
N PHE A 169 -3.62 13.89 -33.92
CA PHE A 169 -2.77 13.45 -32.82
C PHE A 169 -1.28 13.39 -33.19
N ALA A 170 -0.95 12.92 -34.40
CA ALA A 170 0.45 12.84 -34.83
C ALA A 170 1.10 14.22 -34.95
N VAL A 171 0.30 15.25 -35.27
CA VAL A 171 0.76 16.63 -35.44
C VAL A 171 0.84 17.35 -34.10
N HIS A 172 -0.22 17.27 -33.29
CA HIS A 172 -0.32 18.04 -32.05
C HIS A 172 0.28 17.34 -30.83
N CYS A 173 0.53 16.03 -30.88
CA CYS A 173 0.99 15.24 -29.72
C CYS A 173 2.27 14.41 -30.04
N PRO A 174 3.34 15.02 -30.60
CA PRO A 174 4.51 14.26 -31.07
C PRO A 174 5.33 13.63 -29.93
N ARG A 175 5.21 14.15 -28.69
CA ARG A 175 6.01 13.72 -27.54
C ARG A 175 5.35 12.65 -26.67
N THR A 176 4.13 12.19 -26.99
CA THR A 176 3.39 11.24 -26.16
C THR A 176 4.19 9.97 -25.85
N LEU A 177 4.84 9.36 -26.85
CA LEU A 177 5.61 8.13 -26.61
C LEU A 177 6.80 8.35 -25.67
N TYR A 178 7.44 9.51 -25.75
CA TYR A 178 8.54 9.87 -24.85
C TYR A 178 8.04 10.09 -23.42
N ILE A 179 6.92 10.82 -23.25
CA ILE A 179 6.29 11.04 -21.94
C ILE A 179 5.94 9.70 -21.30
N LEU A 180 5.31 8.79 -22.05
CA LEU A 180 4.94 7.45 -21.56
C LEU A 180 6.16 6.61 -21.19
N PHE A 181 7.23 6.68 -21.98
CA PHE A 181 8.46 5.95 -21.69
C PHE A 181 9.08 6.39 -20.36
N VAL A 182 9.24 7.70 -20.17
CA VAL A 182 9.81 8.25 -18.94
C VAL A 182 8.87 7.99 -17.76
N SER A 183 7.56 8.10 -17.94
CA SER A 183 6.53 7.78 -16.94
C SER A 183 6.67 6.33 -16.47
N PHE A 184 6.69 5.37 -17.39
CA PHE A 184 6.75 3.94 -17.04
C PHE A 184 8.11 3.54 -16.47
N LEU A 185 9.20 4.11 -16.99
CA LEU A 185 10.55 3.86 -16.46
C LEU A 185 10.68 4.36 -15.02
N THR A 186 10.28 5.61 -14.77
CA THR A 186 10.36 6.20 -13.43
C THR A 186 9.36 5.56 -12.46
N ALA A 187 8.19 5.12 -12.91
CA ALA A 187 7.25 4.32 -12.12
C ALA A 187 7.90 3.01 -11.63
N ALA A 188 8.53 2.25 -12.54
CA ALA A 188 9.19 1.00 -12.19
C ALA A 188 10.35 1.22 -11.20
N ILE A 189 11.12 2.30 -11.36
CA ILE A 189 12.17 2.69 -10.41
C ILE A 189 11.58 3.02 -9.04
N LEU A 190 10.47 3.78 -8.99
CA LEU A 190 9.80 4.12 -7.73
C LEU A 190 9.23 2.89 -7.03
N ASP A 191 8.65 1.94 -7.77
CA ASP A 191 8.13 0.70 -7.18
C ASP A 191 9.26 -0.12 -6.56
N LEU A 192 10.40 -0.26 -7.26
CA LEU A 192 11.59 -0.93 -6.74
C LEU A 192 12.12 -0.22 -5.48
N TYR A 193 12.19 1.12 -5.50
CA TYR A 193 12.65 1.92 -4.37
C TYR A 193 11.76 1.74 -3.13
N ILE A 194 10.43 1.84 -3.29
CA ILE A 194 9.47 1.65 -2.18
C ILE A 194 9.51 0.21 -1.64
N LEU A 195 9.74 -0.77 -2.52
CA LEU A 195 9.89 -2.17 -2.14
C LEU A 195 11.17 -2.40 -1.32
N ILE A 196 12.30 -1.80 -1.70
CA ILE A 196 13.60 -1.98 -1.01
C ILE A 196 13.63 -1.26 0.34
N LEU A 197 12.97 -0.11 0.44
CA LEU A 197 12.95 0.74 1.64
C LEU A 197 12.75 -0.04 2.97
N PRO A 198 11.72 -0.88 3.16
CA PRO A 198 11.54 -1.65 4.39
C PRO A 198 12.63 -2.69 4.62
N ILE A 199 13.21 -3.28 3.57
CA ILE A 199 14.23 -4.33 3.68
C ILE A 199 15.47 -3.76 4.38
N VAL A 200 15.93 -2.59 3.92
CA VAL A 200 17.12 -1.92 4.46
C VAL A 200 16.94 -1.64 5.95
N PHE A 201 15.77 -1.12 6.36
CA PHE A 201 15.51 -0.82 7.77
C PHE A 201 15.33 -2.07 8.63
N ILE A 202 14.75 -3.15 8.09
CA ILE A 202 14.56 -4.41 8.82
C ILE A 202 15.88 -5.13 9.04
N LEU A 203 16.81 -5.07 8.09
CA LEU A 203 18.15 -5.66 8.26
C LEU A 203 18.95 -4.96 9.36
N GLN A 204 18.69 -3.67 9.60
CA GLN A 204 19.34 -2.89 10.66
C GLN A 204 18.67 -3.07 12.04
N LEU A 205 17.41 -3.53 12.08
CA LEU A 205 16.62 -3.58 13.32
C LEU A 205 16.41 -5.02 13.80
N LYS A 206 16.77 -5.31 15.06
CA LYS A 206 16.60 -6.62 15.71
C LYS A 206 15.12 -6.93 15.99
N LEU A 207 14.35 -7.24 14.96
CA LEU A 207 12.94 -7.64 15.07
C LEU A 207 12.79 -9.15 15.34
N ALA A 208 11.79 -9.51 16.16
CA ALA A 208 11.41 -10.91 16.36
C ALA A 208 11.00 -11.59 15.05
N MET A 209 11.35 -12.87 14.88
CA MET A 209 11.16 -13.61 13.62
C MET A 209 9.72 -13.62 13.12
N THR A 210 8.73 -13.63 14.02
CA THR A 210 7.30 -13.58 13.67
C THR A 210 6.90 -12.26 13.01
N LYS A 211 7.49 -11.13 13.42
CA LYS A 211 7.28 -9.81 12.79
C LYS A 211 8.01 -9.73 11.46
N LYS A 212 9.24 -10.25 11.40
CA LYS A 212 10.06 -10.31 10.18
C LYS A 212 9.36 -11.08 9.05
N LEU A 213 8.77 -12.24 9.36
CA LEU A 213 8.05 -13.05 8.37
C LEU A 213 6.79 -12.37 7.83
N GLY A 214 6.10 -11.58 8.65
CA GLY A 214 4.93 -10.81 8.21
C GLY A 214 5.31 -9.76 7.16
N VAL A 215 6.36 -8.98 7.43
CA VAL A 215 6.81 -7.98 6.46
C VAL A 215 7.35 -8.63 5.18
N LEU A 216 8.09 -9.75 5.29
CA LEU A 216 8.56 -10.48 4.12
C LEU A 216 7.41 -10.96 3.23
N SER A 217 6.29 -11.43 3.81
CA SER A 217 5.14 -11.85 3.02
C SER A 217 4.50 -10.71 2.23
N ILE A 218 4.40 -9.51 2.81
CA ILE A 218 3.88 -8.32 2.11
C ILE A 218 4.84 -7.92 0.99
N LEU A 219 6.15 -8.02 1.25
CA LEU A 219 7.19 -7.72 0.28
C LEU A 219 7.15 -8.67 -0.93
N ILE A 220 6.95 -9.96 -0.70
CA ILE A 220 6.84 -10.96 -1.77
C ILE A 220 5.62 -10.68 -2.66
N ILE A 221 4.49 -10.28 -2.07
CA ILE A 221 3.30 -9.95 -2.87
C ILE A 221 3.49 -8.59 -3.56
N GLY A 222 4.16 -7.65 -2.89
CA GLY A 222 4.54 -6.35 -3.47
C GLY A 222 5.53 -6.45 -4.63
N SER A 223 6.36 -7.48 -4.73
CA SER A 223 7.24 -7.64 -5.89
C SER A 223 6.47 -7.89 -7.19
N ALA A 224 5.24 -8.42 -7.10
CA ALA A 224 4.38 -8.60 -8.26
C ALA A 224 3.99 -7.26 -8.93
N THR A 225 3.87 -6.16 -8.16
CA THR A 225 3.62 -4.84 -8.75
C THR A 225 4.82 -4.38 -9.56
N VAL A 226 6.04 -4.58 -9.06
CA VAL A 226 7.29 -4.24 -9.77
C VAL A 226 7.40 -5.03 -11.08
N VAL A 227 7.07 -6.33 -11.04
CA VAL A 227 7.08 -7.18 -12.24
C VAL A 227 6.08 -6.66 -13.28
N ALA A 228 4.87 -6.30 -12.86
CA ALA A 228 3.86 -5.71 -13.76
C ALA A 228 4.37 -4.40 -14.39
N SER A 229 4.97 -3.50 -13.60
CA SER A 229 5.55 -2.24 -14.09
C SER A 229 6.66 -2.46 -15.12
N ILE A 230 7.54 -3.45 -14.89
CA ILE A 230 8.62 -3.81 -15.82
C ILE A 230 8.06 -4.39 -17.12
N ILE A 231 7.08 -5.29 -17.05
CA ILE A 231 6.45 -5.87 -18.24
C ILE A 231 5.79 -4.77 -19.07
N ARG A 232 5.08 -3.85 -18.42
CA ARG A 232 4.47 -2.70 -19.09
C ARG A 232 5.50 -1.82 -19.82
N LEU A 233 6.64 -1.55 -19.19
CA LEU A 233 7.75 -0.82 -19.83
C LEU A 233 8.31 -1.59 -21.03
N ALA A 234 8.51 -2.90 -20.89
CA ALA A 234 9.03 -3.77 -21.95
C ALA A 234 8.09 -3.84 -23.16
N LEU A 235 6.77 -3.76 -22.95
CA LEU A 235 5.77 -3.73 -24.02
C LEU A 235 5.76 -2.39 -24.78
N LEU A 236 6.10 -1.28 -24.12
CA LEU A 236 6.17 0.04 -24.74
C LEU A 236 7.46 0.23 -25.57
N ALA A 237 8.59 -0.34 -25.13
CA ALA A 237 9.89 -0.11 -25.76
C ALA A 237 9.95 -0.41 -27.28
N PRO A 238 9.36 -1.50 -27.81
CA PRO A 238 9.29 -1.73 -29.26
C PRO A 238 8.49 -0.66 -30.02
N GLY A 239 7.56 0.03 -29.36
CA GLY A 239 6.81 1.16 -29.94
C GLY A 239 7.71 2.34 -30.28
N ILE A 240 8.66 2.63 -29.41
CA ILE A 240 9.63 3.71 -29.60
C ILE A 240 10.59 3.33 -30.73
N PHE A 241 11.13 2.11 -30.69
CA PHE A 241 12.02 1.62 -31.75
C PHE A 241 11.33 1.64 -33.11
N ALA A 242 10.04 1.28 -33.18
CA ALA A 242 9.30 1.31 -34.43
C ALA A 242 9.09 2.72 -35.00
N VAL A 243 8.96 3.74 -34.15
CA VAL A 243 8.81 5.14 -34.60
C VAL A 243 10.16 5.73 -35.02
N VAL A 244 11.25 5.33 -34.38
CA VAL A 244 12.59 5.89 -34.65
C VAL A 244 13.31 5.15 -35.78
N SER A 245 13.10 3.84 -35.93
CA SER A 245 13.97 2.98 -36.75
C SER A 245 13.26 1.80 -37.42
N GLY A 246 11.96 1.61 -37.21
CA GLY A 246 11.25 0.41 -37.65
C GLY A 246 10.29 0.60 -38.82
N PRO A 247 9.80 -0.50 -39.41
CA PRO A 247 8.80 -0.45 -40.48
C PRO A 247 7.45 0.10 -39.96
N PRO A 248 6.63 0.69 -40.85
CA PRO A 248 5.30 1.17 -40.48
C PRO A 248 4.46 0.03 -39.91
N GLN A 249 3.91 0.26 -38.72
CA GLN A 249 3.15 -0.74 -37.97
C GLN A 249 1.72 -0.83 -38.49
N THR A 250 1.22 -2.05 -38.67
CA THR A 250 -0.18 -2.27 -39.00
C THR A 250 -1.08 -1.92 -37.82
N TYR A 251 -2.36 -1.67 -38.10
CA TYR A 251 -3.38 -1.41 -37.08
C TYR A 251 -3.38 -2.48 -35.99
N GLU A 252 -3.39 -3.75 -36.37
CA GLU A 252 -3.43 -4.88 -35.44
C GLU A 252 -2.23 -4.88 -34.47
N GLN A 253 -1.04 -4.55 -34.97
CA GLN A 253 0.15 -4.48 -34.13
C GLN A 253 0.12 -3.30 -33.15
N ARG A 254 -0.51 -2.18 -33.55
CA ARG A 254 -0.69 -1.01 -32.67
C ARG A 254 -1.77 -1.28 -31.63
N SER A 255 -2.92 -1.81 -32.03
CA SER A 255 -4.05 -2.10 -31.13
C SER A 255 -3.70 -3.19 -30.11
N ALA A 256 -3.00 -4.26 -30.52
CA ALA A 256 -2.56 -5.32 -29.62
C ALA A 256 -1.58 -4.81 -28.55
N ARG A 257 -0.61 -3.97 -28.94
CA ARG A 257 0.34 -3.37 -27.97
C ARG A 257 -0.31 -2.40 -27.01
N LEU A 258 -1.22 -1.56 -27.50
CA LEU A 258 -2.02 -0.67 -26.64
C LEU A 258 -2.84 -1.49 -25.63
N SER A 259 -3.53 -2.52 -26.11
CA SER A 259 -4.36 -3.40 -25.26
C SER A 259 -3.53 -4.08 -24.18
N SER A 260 -2.36 -4.63 -24.54
CA SER A 260 -1.46 -5.28 -23.59
C SER A 260 -0.84 -4.30 -22.58
N THR A 261 -0.49 -3.09 -23.01
CA THR A 261 0.07 -2.05 -22.12
C THR A 261 -0.96 -1.63 -21.07
N ILE A 262 -2.20 -1.41 -21.49
CA ILE A 262 -3.30 -1.01 -20.62
C ILE A 262 -3.70 -2.17 -19.68
N TYR A 263 -3.69 -3.40 -20.18
CA TYR A 263 -3.90 -4.60 -19.38
C TYR A 263 -2.95 -4.67 -18.18
N TRP A 264 -1.65 -4.61 -18.46
CA TRP A 264 -0.63 -4.71 -17.40
C TRP A 264 -0.67 -3.53 -16.44
N GLY A 265 -1.06 -2.33 -16.90
CA GLY A 265 -1.33 -1.20 -16.01
C GLY A 265 -2.53 -1.44 -15.07
N GLN A 266 -3.58 -2.10 -15.54
CA GLN A 266 -4.72 -2.47 -14.68
C GLN A 266 -4.31 -3.52 -13.64
N VAL A 267 -3.50 -4.51 -14.05
CA VAL A 267 -2.91 -5.51 -13.14
C VAL A 267 -2.02 -4.84 -12.10
N GLU A 268 -1.14 -3.92 -12.53
CA GLU A 268 -0.25 -3.15 -11.66
C GLU A 268 -1.05 -2.40 -10.58
N LEU A 269 -2.08 -1.65 -10.97
CA LEU A 269 -2.93 -0.89 -10.05
C LEU A 269 -3.71 -1.79 -9.08
N GLY A 270 -4.33 -2.86 -9.56
CA GLY A 270 -5.10 -3.78 -8.72
C GLY A 270 -4.23 -4.51 -7.70
N VAL A 271 -3.10 -5.06 -8.14
CA VAL A 271 -2.15 -5.71 -7.23
C VAL A 271 -1.63 -4.71 -6.18
N ALA A 272 -1.37 -3.45 -6.56
CA ALA A 272 -0.93 -2.43 -5.62
C ALA A 272 -2.00 -2.11 -4.54
N ILE A 273 -3.27 -1.98 -4.94
CA ILE A 273 -4.40 -1.79 -4.02
C ILE A 273 -4.52 -2.98 -3.06
N PHE A 274 -4.48 -4.20 -3.60
CA PHE A 274 -4.56 -5.42 -2.82
C PHE A 274 -3.42 -5.50 -1.78
N VAL A 275 -2.19 -5.25 -2.21
CA VAL A 275 -1.00 -5.22 -1.34
C VAL A 275 -1.12 -4.16 -0.25
N ALA A 276 -1.69 -2.97 -0.54
CA ALA A 276 -1.91 -1.92 0.45
C ALA A 276 -2.95 -2.30 1.54
N CYS A 277 -3.79 -3.31 1.29
CA CYS A 277 -4.75 -3.84 2.26
C CYS A 277 -4.13 -4.87 3.22
N LEU A 278 -3.15 -5.65 2.74
CA LEU A 278 -2.57 -6.77 3.48
C LEU A 278 -2.02 -6.42 4.87
N PRO A 279 -1.30 -5.31 5.09
CA PRO A 279 -0.67 -5.08 6.39
C PRO A 279 -1.68 -4.89 7.53
N THR A 280 -2.87 -4.37 7.21
CA THR A 280 -3.95 -4.21 8.20
C THR A 280 -4.59 -5.55 8.49
N VAL A 281 -4.88 -6.33 7.45
CA VAL A 281 -5.50 -7.66 7.56
C VAL A 281 -4.56 -8.61 8.31
N GLN A 282 -3.28 -8.66 7.96
CA GLN A 282 -2.28 -9.53 8.62
C GLN A 282 -2.09 -9.23 10.10
N ARG A 283 -2.10 -7.95 10.50
CA ARG A 283 -2.01 -7.58 11.92
C ARG A 283 -3.17 -8.14 12.73
N VAL A 284 -4.36 -8.15 12.15
CA VAL A 284 -5.58 -8.63 12.82
C VAL A 284 -5.75 -10.15 12.74
N LEU A 285 -5.30 -10.79 11.66
CA LEU A 285 -5.28 -12.25 11.55
C LEU A 285 -4.47 -12.92 12.68
N ARG A 286 -3.48 -12.20 13.24
CA ARG A 286 -2.66 -12.68 14.36
C ARG A 286 -3.34 -12.58 15.73
N THR A 287 -4.52 -11.98 15.83
CA THR A 287 -5.26 -11.89 17.09
C THR A 287 -6.03 -13.18 17.38
N GLU A 288 -5.99 -13.66 18.63
CA GLU A 288 -6.61 -14.92 19.06
C GLU A 288 -8.13 -14.99 18.82
N ARG A 289 -8.81 -13.84 18.75
CA ARG A 289 -10.22 -13.75 18.36
C ARG A 289 -10.44 -14.07 16.87
N THR A 290 -9.57 -13.60 15.97
CA THR A 290 -9.65 -13.92 14.53
C THR A 290 -9.32 -15.38 14.28
N ARG A 291 -8.33 -15.93 14.98
CA ARG A 291 -7.96 -17.35 14.90
C ARG A 291 -9.14 -18.26 15.21
N ARG A 292 -9.90 -17.95 16.27
CA ARG A 292 -11.13 -18.67 16.64
C ARG A 292 -12.26 -18.50 15.63
N PHE A 293 -12.40 -17.33 15.02
CA PHE A 293 -13.40 -17.09 13.97
C PHE A 293 -13.07 -17.85 12.68
N LEU A 294 -11.82 -17.82 12.22
CA LEU A 294 -11.39 -18.57 11.03
C LEU A 294 -11.48 -20.09 11.22
N ALA A 295 -11.18 -20.57 12.44
CA ALA A 295 -11.39 -21.97 12.81
C ALA A 295 -12.87 -22.39 12.72
N ARG A 296 -13.82 -21.49 13.05
CA ARG A 296 -15.27 -21.73 12.91
C ARG A 296 -15.72 -21.75 11.45
N LEU A 297 -15.07 -21.01 10.56
CA LEU A 297 -15.33 -21.01 9.13
C LEU A 297 -14.64 -22.17 8.38
N GLY A 298 -13.96 -23.08 9.08
CA GLY A 298 -13.26 -24.21 8.46
C GLY A 298 -11.98 -23.83 7.71
N ILE A 299 -11.53 -22.58 7.77
CA ILE A 299 -10.28 -22.11 7.12
C ILE A 299 -9.10 -22.54 7.99
N LYS A 300 -8.72 -23.82 7.90
CA LYS A 300 -7.52 -24.37 8.54
C LYS A 300 -6.32 -24.08 7.64
N GLY A 301 -5.49 -23.07 7.97
CA GLY A 301 -4.23 -22.90 7.24
C GLY A 301 -3.39 -21.64 7.47
N ILE A 302 -3.94 -20.54 8.00
CA ILE A 302 -3.22 -19.25 7.89
C ILE A 302 -2.03 -19.11 8.86
N THR A 303 -1.96 -19.85 9.97
CA THR A 303 -0.77 -19.88 10.83
C THR A 303 -0.77 -21.12 11.76
N SER A 304 -0.37 -22.28 11.23
CA SER A 304 -0.05 -23.44 12.07
C SER A 304 1.44 -23.44 12.41
N HIS A 305 1.83 -22.69 13.45
CA HIS A 305 3.04 -23.03 14.19
C HIS A 305 2.89 -22.58 15.66
N SER A 306 2.18 -23.40 16.41
CA SER A 306 2.32 -23.52 17.86
C SER A 306 1.87 -24.92 18.24
N THR A 307 2.69 -25.92 17.90
CA THR A 307 2.60 -27.23 18.52
C THR A 307 3.01 -27.06 19.97
N THR A 308 2.04 -26.78 20.84
CA THR A 308 2.19 -27.03 22.27
C THR A 308 2.22 -28.54 22.41
N MET A 309 3.41 -29.14 22.39
CA MET A 309 3.60 -30.54 22.79
C MET A 309 3.27 -30.63 24.28
N ASN A 310 2.03 -30.99 24.57
CA ASN A 310 1.63 -31.37 25.92
C ASN A 310 2.04 -32.84 26.12
N SER A 311 3.28 -33.06 26.56
CA SER A 311 3.72 -34.39 27.01
C SER A 311 3.02 -34.69 28.34
N LYS A 312 1.96 -35.51 28.28
CA LYS A 312 1.38 -36.15 29.45
C LYS A 312 2.36 -37.23 29.91
N HIS A 313 3.26 -36.89 30.83
CA HIS A 313 3.95 -37.90 31.62
C HIS A 313 3.05 -38.29 32.80
N SER A 314 2.49 -39.49 32.70
CA SER A 314 1.79 -40.19 33.77
C SER A 314 2.74 -40.41 34.95
N PHE A 315 2.39 -39.87 36.12
CA PHE A 315 3.04 -40.18 37.39
C PHE A 315 2.43 -41.49 37.93
N ASN A 316 3.22 -42.56 37.96
CA ASN A 316 2.90 -43.73 38.76
C ASN A 316 3.32 -43.47 40.21
N THR A 317 2.34 -43.54 41.09
CA THR A 317 2.48 -43.57 42.55
C THR A 317 3.18 -44.86 42.98
N SER A 318 4.23 -44.74 43.78
CA SER A 318 4.70 -45.81 44.68
C SER A 318 5.33 -45.17 45.91
N SER A 319 4.79 -45.56 47.06
CA SER A 319 5.09 -45.08 48.40
C SER A 319 6.49 -45.48 48.87
N SER A 320 7.23 -44.54 49.46
CA SER A 320 8.05 -44.82 50.65
C SER A 320 8.31 -43.54 51.45
N ARG A 321 8.12 -43.65 52.76
CA ARG A 321 8.27 -42.59 53.77
C ARG A 321 9.76 -42.36 54.05
N VAL A 322 10.22 -41.11 53.96
CA VAL A 322 11.36 -40.59 54.75
C VAL A 322 11.11 -39.11 55.06
N MET A 323 11.20 -38.76 56.34
CA MET A 323 11.10 -37.40 56.88
C MET A 323 12.26 -36.50 56.40
N GLY A 324 11.95 -35.26 55.99
CA GLY A 324 12.95 -34.22 55.76
C GLY A 324 12.34 -32.85 55.48
N LYS A 325 12.48 -31.93 56.46
CA LYS A 325 12.45 -30.44 56.47
C LYS A 325 11.63 -29.68 55.37
N PRO A 326 10.79 -28.70 55.75
CA PRO A 326 10.11 -27.85 54.77
C PRO A 326 11.09 -26.88 54.09
N ARG A 327 11.25 -26.99 52.77
CA ARG A 327 11.83 -25.93 51.92
C ARG A 327 10.69 -25.08 51.39
N ILE A 328 10.64 -23.82 51.83
CA ILE A 328 9.77 -22.79 51.26
C ILE A 328 10.29 -22.48 49.86
N LEU A 329 9.53 -22.88 48.84
CA LEU A 329 9.77 -22.54 47.44
C LEU A 329 8.93 -21.32 47.11
N VAL A 330 9.58 -20.16 47.08
CA VAL A 330 8.98 -18.90 46.63
C VAL A 330 8.76 -19.00 45.12
N ASN A 331 7.52 -19.24 44.70
CA ASN A 331 7.13 -19.14 43.31
C ASN A 331 6.71 -17.70 43.02
N GLN A 332 7.67 -16.85 42.67
CA GLN A 332 7.41 -15.48 42.25
C GLN A 332 7.32 -15.45 40.72
N SER A 333 6.11 -15.63 40.19
CA SER A 333 5.80 -15.25 38.81
C SER A 333 5.61 -13.74 38.78
N ILE A 334 6.64 -13.01 38.35
CA ILE A 334 6.53 -11.59 37.99
C ILE A 334 5.76 -11.53 36.68
N ASP A 335 4.45 -11.30 36.77
CA ASP A 335 3.65 -10.88 35.63
C ASP A 335 4.02 -9.43 35.29
N VAL A 336 4.90 -9.25 34.31
CA VAL A 336 5.19 -7.95 33.70
C VAL A 336 3.99 -7.55 32.85
N ALA A 337 3.03 -6.88 33.46
CA ALA A 337 1.96 -6.19 32.76
C ALA A 337 2.54 -5.00 31.99
N TYR A 338 2.51 -5.04 30.66
CA TYR A 338 2.71 -3.85 29.83
C TYR A 338 1.48 -2.96 29.95
N SER A 339 1.62 -1.86 30.70
CA SER A 339 0.65 -0.77 30.77
C SER A 339 0.60 -0.03 29.43
N GLU A 340 -0.59 0.07 28.84
CA GLU A 340 -0.90 0.97 27.74
C GLU A 340 -0.78 2.41 28.26
N ALA A 341 0.31 3.10 27.92
CA ALA A 341 0.44 4.53 28.18
C ALA A 341 -0.43 5.28 27.18
N ASP A 342 -1.56 5.76 27.70
CA ASP A 342 -2.47 6.69 27.05
C ASP A 342 -1.93 8.12 27.08
N THR A 343 -2.53 8.87 26.18
CA THR A 343 -2.37 10.25 25.77
C THR A 343 -2.52 11.28 26.91
N ASP A 344 -1.56 12.22 26.98
CA ASP A 344 -1.70 13.67 27.24
C ASP A 344 -2.87 14.18 28.13
N SER A 345 -2.58 14.71 29.33
CA SER A 345 -3.26 15.88 29.96
C SER A 345 -2.65 16.28 31.31
N ARG A 346 -2.58 17.60 31.54
CA ARG A 346 -1.94 18.35 32.64
C ARG A 346 -2.49 18.00 34.05
N PRO A 347 -1.71 18.19 35.14
CA PRO A 347 -2.25 18.05 36.49
C PRO A 347 -3.01 19.32 36.92
N ILE A 348 -4.27 19.16 37.30
CA ILE A 348 -4.99 20.11 38.14
C ILE A 348 -5.01 19.53 39.55
N LEU A 349 -4.44 20.30 40.47
CA LEU A 349 -4.45 20.10 41.90
C LEU A 349 -5.88 20.27 42.44
N SER A 350 -6.41 19.25 43.11
CA SER A 350 -7.48 19.44 44.09
C SER A 350 -7.41 18.35 45.15
N SER A 351 -7.14 18.82 46.36
CA SER A 351 -7.17 18.14 47.64
C SER A 351 -8.56 17.56 47.92
N GLU A 352 -8.63 16.27 48.24
CA GLU A 352 -9.78 15.70 48.93
C GLU A 352 -9.37 15.26 50.33
N ILE A 353 -9.97 15.97 51.28
CA ILE A 353 -9.88 15.84 52.72
C ILE A 353 -10.49 14.49 53.11
N ASN A 354 -9.75 13.67 53.84
CA ASN A 354 -10.35 12.60 54.62
C ASN A 354 -9.76 12.57 56.03
N SER A 355 -10.51 13.19 56.94
CA SER A 355 -10.34 13.10 58.38
C SER A 355 -10.94 11.79 58.90
N THR A 356 -10.13 10.92 59.50
CA THR A 356 -10.57 10.08 60.64
C THR A 356 -9.41 9.47 61.42
N LYS A 357 -9.23 10.01 62.65
CA LYS A 357 -8.98 9.37 63.95
C LYS A 357 -7.75 8.48 64.23
N ARG A 358 -7.14 8.86 65.38
CA ARG A 358 -6.42 8.08 66.42
C ARG A 358 -5.01 7.59 66.06
N SER A 359 -4.00 7.67 66.92
CA SER A 359 -3.78 8.27 68.25
C SER A 359 -2.29 8.14 68.55
N ASP A 360 -1.85 8.90 69.57
CA ASP A 360 -0.69 8.65 70.42
C ASP A 360 0.67 9.29 70.10
N GLU A 361 1.21 9.87 71.18
CA GLU A 361 2.59 10.26 71.51
C GLU A 361 3.16 11.55 70.86
N ASN A 362 3.19 12.70 71.54
CA ASN A 362 3.96 13.15 72.72
C ASN A 362 5.40 13.61 72.38
N ILE A 363 5.81 14.73 73.01
CA ILE A 363 7.16 15.28 73.18
C ILE A 363 7.62 16.40 72.20
N ASP A 364 7.48 17.63 72.71
CA ASP A 364 8.47 18.70 72.90
C ASP A 364 9.52 19.06 71.84
N SER A 365 9.51 20.36 71.53
CA SER A 365 10.65 21.28 71.32
C SER A 365 11.83 20.82 70.47
N ILE A 366 12.17 21.59 69.43
CA ILE A 366 13.49 22.20 69.29
C ILE A 366 13.39 23.41 68.34
N GLU A 367 14.00 24.46 68.85
CA GLU A 367 14.22 25.80 68.34
C GLU A 367 15.38 25.85 67.33
N MET A 368 15.52 27.00 66.65
CA MET A 368 16.73 27.48 65.97
C MET A 368 17.16 26.75 64.68
N GLU A 369 17.68 27.39 63.63
CA GLU A 369 18.18 28.74 63.51
C GLU A 369 18.26 29.17 62.03
N SER A 370 18.32 30.48 61.89
CA SER A 370 18.82 31.32 60.82
C SER A 370 19.78 30.71 59.80
N GLY A 371 19.61 31.14 58.54
CA GLY A 371 20.62 30.98 57.50
C GLY A 371 20.34 31.85 56.30
N LEU A 372 20.66 33.15 56.41
CA LEU A 372 20.83 34.10 55.30
C LEU A 372 21.41 33.42 54.05
N GLY A 373 20.95 33.63 52.83
CA GLY A 373 20.46 34.86 52.22
C GLY A 373 21.39 35.23 51.07
N ARG A 374 20.87 35.36 49.83
CA ARG A 374 21.16 36.52 48.98
C ARG A 374 20.30 36.54 47.72
N LYS A 375 19.88 37.77 47.43
CA LYS A 375 18.92 38.18 46.42
C LYS A 375 19.44 38.05 44.99
N ARG A 376 18.45 37.84 44.15
CA ARG A 376 18.34 37.99 42.71
C ARG A 376 18.69 39.43 42.25
N ALA A 377 18.99 39.49 40.94
CA ALA A 377 18.70 40.57 39.99
C ALA A 377 19.77 41.64 39.76
N GLN A 378 20.31 41.60 38.54
CA GLN A 378 20.56 42.80 37.74
C GLN A 378 19.81 42.64 36.42
N ALA A 379 19.03 43.67 36.10
CA ALA A 379 18.33 43.84 34.83
C ALA A 379 18.66 45.23 34.27
N SER A 380 18.77 45.27 32.95
CA SER A 380 18.45 46.38 32.05
C SER A 380 19.41 47.56 31.87
N GLY A 381 19.36 48.09 30.62
CA GLY A 381 19.87 49.37 30.16
C GLY A 381 21.18 49.21 29.38
N GLY A 382 21.24 49.26 28.06
CA GLY A 382 20.50 50.10 27.13
C GLY A 382 21.39 51.29 26.76
N TYR A 383 22.02 51.22 25.59
CA TYR A 383 22.28 52.28 24.60
C TYR A 383 22.71 51.63 23.29
#